data_AF-A0A1L9MZB2-F1
#
_entry.id   AF-A0A1L9MZB2-F1
#
_cell.length_a   1.000
_cell.length_b   1.000
_cell.length_c   1.000
_cell.angle_alpha   90.00
_cell.angle_beta   90.00
_cell.angle_gamma   90.00
#
_symmetry.space_group_name_H-M   'P 1'
#
loop_
_entity.id
_entity.type
_entity.pdbx_description
1 polymer ?
#
loop_
_entity_poly.entity_id
_entity_poly.type
_entity_poly.pdbx_seq_one_letter_code
_entity_poly.pdbx_strand_id
1 'polypeptide(L)'
;MAWYSQTIESFSDSLGTSRSQLPLLAVTGASFTLGLLFRSLLSDPQQQQSTVLESPRKKVLSVSDSVNRELPLPTDVLPGARDVSTPYGSIRVYEWGPEDGPKVLLVHGITTPCIALGGLAHALVDRGCRVMLFDLFGRGYSDCPSDIPQDNRLFSTQILLALSSSSLSWTGAGSGRFCLVGYSLGGGIAASFAAYFPQFLSSLVLLAPAGLIRDSQISFQSRLLYSRGLVPERVLGFLVGRRLRAGPLTTPKPKARKLTAEDALAEELPTQGAAQVQQLSRTYSHVNVPSAVQWQVGEHAGFVHAFMSSMRHGPILQQRQRETWERLGRYLSAQKNLPIDEQCLNGLPSDKVLIMCGDHDAVIVKNELVPDATSALQGHASFKFFNAGHEFPSTKYEEVAQYVMEIMH
;
A
#
# COMPACT_ATOMS: atom_id res chain seq x y z
N MET A 1 8.54 -33.44 54.56
CA MET A 1 9.02 -34.48 53.62
C MET A 1 8.02 -35.64 53.54
N ALA A 2 6.77 -35.37 53.12
CA ALA A 2 5.75 -36.41 52.90
C ALA A 2 4.69 -36.00 51.86
N TRP A 3 4.85 -34.83 51.21
CA TRP A 3 3.93 -34.26 50.22
C TRP A 3 4.60 -34.06 48.85
N TYR A 4 5.73 -34.74 48.63
CA TYR A 4 6.50 -34.66 47.38
C TYR A 4 6.65 -36.01 46.67
N SER A 5 6.30 -37.12 47.35
CA SER A 5 6.39 -38.49 46.80
C SER A 5 5.09 -38.95 46.11
N GLN A 6 3.91 -38.46 46.53
CA GLN A 6 2.63 -38.89 45.95
C GLN A 6 2.32 -38.28 44.56
N THR A 7 2.88 -37.12 44.24
CA THR A 7 2.62 -36.43 42.97
C THR A 7 3.47 -36.96 41.81
N ILE A 8 4.64 -37.56 42.09
CA ILE A 8 5.52 -38.12 41.05
C ILE A 8 5.07 -39.52 40.64
N GLU A 9 4.54 -40.34 41.56
CA GLU A 9 3.98 -41.66 41.22
C GLU A 9 2.66 -41.56 40.43
N SER A 10 1.81 -40.56 40.69
CA SER A 10 0.58 -40.36 39.92
C SER A 10 0.85 -39.92 38.46
N PHE A 11 1.99 -39.28 38.19
CA PHE A 11 2.37 -38.88 36.83
C PHE A 11 3.09 -39.99 36.06
N SER A 12 3.81 -40.91 36.72
CA SER A 12 4.44 -42.05 36.03
C SER A 12 3.43 -43.15 35.68
N ASP A 13 2.39 -43.38 36.51
CA ASP A 13 1.35 -44.39 36.22
C ASP A 13 0.39 -43.98 35.08
N SER A 14 0.23 -42.68 34.82
CA SER A 14 -0.57 -42.18 33.69
C SER A 14 0.17 -42.33 32.34
N LEU A 15 1.51 -42.39 32.37
CA LEU A 15 2.35 -42.54 31.18
C LEU A 15 2.66 -44.00 30.82
N GLY A 16 2.39 -44.95 31.71
CA GLY A 16 2.72 -46.37 31.55
C GLY A 16 1.64 -47.27 30.92
N THR A 17 0.43 -46.75 30.67
CA THR A 17 -0.65 -47.58 30.11
C THR A 17 -0.75 -47.45 28.59
N SER A 18 -0.24 -48.44 27.86
CA SER A 18 -0.31 -48.59 26.40
C SER A 18 -1.73 -48.41 25.80
N ARG A 19 -2.79 -48.52 26.61
CA ARG A 19 -4.20 -48.42 26.18
C ARG A 19 -4.75 -47.00 25.99
N SER A 20 -4.17 -45.97 26.61
CA SER A 20 -4.66 -44.58 26.50
C SER A 20 -3.93 -43.75 25.43
N GLN A 21 -2.73 -44.19 25.01
CA GLN A 21 -1.97 -43.52 23.95
C GLN A 21 -2.49 -43.83 22.54
N LEU A 22 -3.06 -45.02 22.32
CA LEU A 22 -3.59 -45.45 21.02
C LEU A 22 -4.71 -44.54 20.48
N PRO A 23 -5.77 -44.17 21.23
CA PRO A 23 -6.81 -43.28 20.72
C PRO A 23 -6.30 -41.84 20.53
N LEU A 24 -5.39 -41.35 21.38
CA LEU A 24 -4.82 -39.99 21.23
C LEU A 24 -3.87 -39.89 20.03
N LEU A 25 -3.05 -40.91 19.80
CA LEU A 25 -2.19 -41.06 18.60
C LEU A 25 -3.02 -41.31 17.34
N ALA A 26 -4.14 -42.03 17.43
CA ALA A 26 -5.05 -42.23 16.31
C ALA A 26 -5.82 -40.96 15.94
N VAL A 27 -6.26 -40.14 16.91
CA VAL A 27 -6.94 -38.86 16.66
C VAL A 27 -5.97 -37.81 16.12
N THR A 28 -4.75 -37.73 16.66
CA THR A 28 -3.69 -36.84 16.14
C THR A 28 -3.19 -37.32 14.77
N GLY A 29 -3.01 -38.62 14.56
CA GLY A 29 -2.66 -39.22 13.28
C GLY A 29 -3.74 -39.06 12.21
N ALA A 30 -5.01 -39.25 12.54
CA ALA A 30 -6.14 -39.02 11.64
C ALA A 30 -6.29 -37.53 11.29
N SER A 31 -6.08 -36.62 12.26
CA SER A 31 -6.10 -35.17 12.01
C SER A 31 -4.92 -34.72 11.16
N PHE A 32 -3.74 -35.30 11.36
CA PHE A 32 -2.55 -35.03 10.54
C PHE A 32 -2.71 -35.57 9.12
N THR A 33 -3.27 -36.77 8.96
CA THR A 33 -3.52 -37.38 7.65
C THR A 33 -4.64 -36.66 6.90
N LEU A 34 -5.71 -36.26 7.61
CA LEU A 34 -6.75 -35.40 7.06
C LEU A 34 -6.18 -34.03 6.67
N GLY A 35 -5.30 -33.44 7.48
CA GLY A 35 -4.58 -32.22 7.17
C GLY A 35 -3.65 -32.34 5.96
N LEU A 36 -2.95 -33.47 5.80
CA LEU A 36 -2.12 -33.77 4.64
C LEU A 36 -2.94 -34.05 3.38
N LEU A 37 -4.08 -34.74 3.49
CA LEU A 37 -5.03 -34.96 2.40
C LEU A 37 -5.72 -33.65 1.98
N PHE A 38 -6.10 -32.81 2.93
CA PHE A 38 -6.63 -31.47 2.67
C PHE A 38 -5.57 -30.58 2.03
N ARG A 39 -4.32 -30.66 2.50
CA ARG A 39 -3.17 -30.00 1.87
C ARG A 39 -2.94 -30.53 0.47
N SER A 40 -3.02 -31.84 0.22
CA SER A 40 -2.84 -32.45 -1.11
C SER A 40 -3.96 -32.06 -2.09
N LEU A 41 -5.22 -32.07 -1.63
CA LEU A 41 -6.39 -31.63 -2.40
C LEU A 41 -6.39 -30.12 -2.69
N LEU A 42 -5.74 -29.32 -1.83
CA LEU A 42 -5.58 -27.86 -1.99
C LEU A 42 -4.21 -27.45 -2.53
N SER A 43 -3.28 -28.38 -2.70
CA SER A 43 -1.96 -28.14 -3.29
C SER A 43 -2.16 -28.10 -4.79
N ASP A 44 -1.84 -26.96 -5.38
CA ASP A 44 -1.98 -26.76 -6.81
C ASP A 44 -0.93 -27.62 -7.55
N PRO A 45 -1.33 -28.62 -8.35
CA PRO A 45 -0.39 -29.34 -9.19
C PRO A 45 0.01 -28.40 -10.32
N GLN A 46 1.16 -27.71 -10.18
CA GLN A 46 1.85 -26.93 -11.22
C GLN A 46 0.95 -26.56 -12.41
N GLN A 47 -0.08 -25.73 -12.19
CA GLN A 47 -0.91 -25.30 -13.29
C GLN A 47 -0.18 -24.18 -14.01
N GLN A 48 0.06 -24.46 -15.28
CA GLN A 48 0.48 -23.62 -16.38
C GLN A 48 -0.49 -22.43 -16.53
N GLN A 49 -0.58 -21.60 -15.49
CA GLN A 49 -1.45 -20.45 -15.36
C GLN A 49 -0.68 -19.22 -15.82
N SER A 50 -1.35 -18.34 -16.58
CA SER A 50 -0.83 -17.01 -16.91
C SER A 50 -0.21 -16.39 -15.65
N THR A 51 1.07 -16.03 -15.72
CA THR A 51 1.78 -15.37 -14.61
C THR A 51 1.16 -14.02 -14.27
N VAL A 52 0.38 -13.46 -15.19
CA VAL A 52 -0.34 -12.19 -15.03
C VAL A 52 -1.84 -12.48 -14.80
N LEU A 53 -2.36 -11.99 -13.68
CA LEU A 53 -3.79 -11.95 -13.38
C LEU A 53 -4.38 -10.66 -13.95
N GLU A 54 -5.33 -10.78 -14.87
CA GLU A 54 -5.88 -9.64 -15.61
C GLU A 54 -6.70 -8.70 -14.71
N SER A 55 -6.63 -7.41 -15.04
CA SER A 55 -7.48 -6.37 -14.49
C SER A 55 -8.91 -6.43 -15.07
N PRO A 56 -9.90 -5.76 -14.44
CA PRO A 56 -11.26 -5.68 -14.96
C PRO A 56 -11.37 -4.98 -16.32
N ARG A 57 -10.30 -4.36 -16.83
CA ARG A 57 -10.33 -3.49 -18.01
C ARG A 57 -11.01 -4.14 -19.21
N LYS A 58 -10.63 -5.36 -19.59
CA LYS A 58 -11.19 -6.00 -20.81
C LYS A 58 -12.70 -6.21 -20.69
N LYS A 59 -13.19 -6.55 -19.49
CA LYS A 59 -14.62 -6.69 -19.21
C LYS A 59 -15.32 -5.34 -19.30
N VAL A 60 -14.74 -4.31 -18.69
CA VAL A 60 -15.34 -2.97 -18.67
C VAL A 60 -15.33 -2.30 -20.06
N LEU A 61 -14.26 -2.45 -20.85
CA LEU A 61 -14.21 -1.93 -22.23
C LEU A 61 -15.25 -2.56 -23.17
N SER A 62 -15.85 -3.68 -22.78
CA SER A 62 -16.92 -4.33 -23.55
C SER A 62 -18.33 -3.85 -23.22
N VAL A 63 -18.49 -3.00 -22.18
CA VAL A 63 -19.80 -2.45 -21.80
C VAL A 63 -20.10 -1.17 -22.57
N SER A 64 -21.38 -0.79 -22.68
CA SER A 64 -21.76 0.48 -23.30
C SER A 64 -21.32 1.68 -22.44
N ASP A 65 -21.18 2.84 -23.07
CA ASP A 65 -20.83 4.09 -22.38
C ASP A 65 -21.78 4.42 -21.21
N SER A 66 -23.08 4.13 -21.36
CA SER A 66 -24.07 4.33 -20.29
C SER A 66 -23.74 3.48 -19.07
N VAL A 67 -23.35 2.21 -19.27
CA VAL A 67 -22.97 1.30 -18.18
C VAL A 67 -21.65 1.73 -17.56
N ASN A 68 -20.65 2.12 -18.37
CA ASN A 68 -19.35 2.60 -17.84
C ASN A 68 -19.53 3.79 -16.89
N ARG A 69 -20.41 4.74 -17.22
CA ARG A 69 -20.68 5.93 -16.38
C ARG A 69 -21.30 5.59 -15.03
N GLU A 70 -22.03 4.48 -14.93
CA GLU A 70 -22.67 4.02 -13.70
C GLU A 70 -21.75 3.16 -12.83
N LEU A 71 -20.58 2.77 -13.33
CA LEU A 71 -19.64 1.96 -12.55
C LEU A 71 -19.15 2.72 -11.30
N PRO A 72 -18.85 2.00 -10.21
CA PRO A 72 -18.16 2.57 -9.05
C PRO A 72 -16.79 3.19 -9.39
N LEU A 73 -16.17 2.71 -10.47
CA LEU A 73 -14.92 3.24 -11.02
C LEU A 73 -14.99 3.24 -12.55
N PRO A 74 -15.47 4.30 -13.20
CA PRO A 74 -15.47 4.41 -14.67
C PRO A 74 -14.06 4.35 -15.27
N THR A 75 -13.90 3.89 -16.51
CA THR A 75 -12.56 3.78 -17.15
C THR A 75 -11.90 5.11 -17.45
N ASP A 76 -12.69 6.16 -17.58
CA ASP A 76 -12.32 7.54 -17.88
C ASP A 76 -12.49 8.45 -16.66
N VAL A 77 -12.41 7.86 -15.45
CA VAL A 77 -12.66 8.56 -14.18
C VAL A 77 -11.75 9.77 -13.95
N LEU A 78 -10.54 9.74 -14.53
CA LEU A 78 -9.58 10.84 -14.54
C LEU A 78 -9.10 11.14 -15.97
N PRO A 79 -8.72 12.39 -16.28
CA PRO A 79 -8.22 12.76 -17.61
C PRO A 79 -6.90 12.06 -17.98
N GLY A 80 -6.63 11.98 -19.29
CA GLY A 80 -5.35 11.48 -19.79
C GLY A 80 -5.09 9.99 -19.50
N ALA A 81 -6.16 9.22 -19.31
CA ALA A 81 -6.10 7.78 -19.09
C ALA A 81 -5.43 7.07 -20.26
N ARG A 82 -4.46 6.20 -19.95
CA ARG A 82 -3.84 5.30 -20.91
C ARG A 82 -3.49 3.97 -20.27
N ASP A 83 -3.51 2.94 -21.10
CA ASP A 83 -3.12 1.59 -20.75
C ASP A 83 -1.77 1.27 -21.38
N VAL A 84 -0.76 1.06 -20.55
CA VAL A 84 0.62 0.85 -20.98
C VAL A 84 0.91 -0.65 -20.93
N SER A 85 1.34 -1.24 -22.04
CA SER A 85 1.76 -2.64 -22.08
C SER A 85 3.17 -2.79 -21.50
N THR A 86 3.36 -3.74 -20.60
CA THR A 86 4.66 -4.01 -19.94
C THR A 86 4.91 -5.52 -19.85
N PRO A 87 6.15 -5.95 -19.55
CA PRO A 87 6.45 -7.36 -19.27
C PRO A 87 5.66 -7.97 -18.10
N TYR A 88 5.04 -7.14 -17.25
CA TYR A 88 4.27 -7.56 -16.06
C TYR A 88 2.76 -7.52 -16.28
N GLY A 89 2.32 -7.40 -17.54
CA GLY A 89 0.94 -7.07 -17.88
C GLY A 89 0.77 -5.57 -18.13
N SER A 90 -0.47 -5.12 -18.22
CA SER A 90 -0.77 -3.73 -18.50
C SER A 90 -0.93 -2.89 -17.23
N ILE A 91 -0.40 -1.67 -17.24
CA ILE A 91 -0.61 -0.69 -16.17
C ILE A 91 -1.52 0.43 -16.64
N ARG A 92 -2.42 0.88 -15.76
CA ARG A 92 -3.25 2.07 -15.97
C ARG A 92 -2.53 3.31 -15.45
N VAL A 93 -2.36 4.30 -16.33
CA VAL A 93 -1.73 5.60 -16.02
C VAL A 93 -2.69 6.73 -16.40
N TYR A 94 -2.71 7.79 -15.61
CA TYR A 94 -3.43 9.04 -15.87
C TYR A 94 -2.44 10.19 -15.81
N GLU A 95 -2.52 11.11 -16.76
CA GLU A 95 -1.61 12.25 -16.81
C GLU A 95 -2.25 13.45 -17.48
N TRP A 96 -2.31 14.58 -16.78
CA TRP A 96 -2.86 15.83 -17.33
C TRP A 96 -2.33 17.06 -16.60
N GLY A 97 -2.74 18.24 -17.08
CA GLY A 97 -2.20 19.54 -16.67
C GLY A 97 -1.24 20.12 -17.71
N PRO A 98 -0.79 21.37 -17.51
CA PRO A 98 0.10 22.08 -18.44
C PRO A 98 1.40 21.29 -18.69
N GLU A 99 1.85 21.20 -19.93
CA GLU A 99 3.03 20.40 -20.32
C GLU A 99 4.35 20.95 -19.78
N ASP A 100 4.41 22.26 -19.55
CA ASP A 100 5.52 23.00 -18.95
C ASP A 100 5.39 23.16 -17.42
N GLY A 101 4.32 22.63 -16.83
CA GLY A 101 4.05 22.70 -15.40
C GLY A 101 5.05 21.88 -14.57
N PRO A 102 5.29 22.26 -13.30
CA PRO A 102 6.06 21.43 -12.37
C PRO A 102 5.48 20.02 -12.27
N LYS A 103 6.34 19.01 -12.44
CA LYS A 103 5.94 17.60 -12.51
C LYS A 103 5.71 17.01 -11.13
N VAL A 104 4.57 16.36 -10.94
CA VAL A 104 4.21 15.67 -9.70
C VAL A 104 3.72 14.26 -10.01
N LEU A 105 4.39 13.25 -9.43
CA LEU A 105 3.96 11.85 -9.49
C LEU A 105 3.29 11.46 -8.17
N LEU A 106 2.05 10.97 -8.24
CA LEU A 106 1.30 10.51 -7.06
C LEU A 106 1.22 8.98 -7.03
N VAL A 107 1.56 8.39 -5.87
CA VAL A 107 1.51 6.94 -5.62
C VAL A 107 0.53 6.66 -4.49
N HIS A 108 -0.49 5.83 -4.76
CA HIS A 108 -1.58 5.58 -3.83
C HIS A 108 -1.29 4.45 -2.81
N GLY A 109 -2.24 4.25 -1.89
CA GLY A 109 -2.15 3.29 -0.79
C GLY A 109 -2.41 1.84 -1.19
N ILE A 110 -2.33 0.91 -0.21
CA ILE A 110 -2.39 -0.53 -0.47
C ILE A 110 -3.77 -1.01 -0.93
N THR A 111 -4.83 -0.42 -0.37
CA THR A 111 -6.21 -0.86 -0.55
C THR A 111 -6.97 -0.12 -1.64
N THR A 112 -6.54 1.07 -2.02
CA THR A 112 -7.28 1.94 -2.95
C THR A 112 -6.71 1.87 -4.36
N PRO A 113 -7.49 2.19 -5.40
CA PRO A 113 -6.94 2.62 -6.69
C PRO A 113 -6.47 4.08 -6.63
N CYS A 114 -5.77 4.56 -7.66
CA CYS A 114 -5.20 5.91 -7.68
C CYS A 114 -6.23 7.04 -7.55
N ILE A 115 -7.50 6.76 -7.86
CA ILE A 115 -8.62 7.69 -7.68
C ILE A 115 -8.76 8.25 -6.26
N ALA A 116 -8.25 7.56 -5.24
CA ALA A 116 -8.22 8.07 -3.87
C ALA A 116 -7.41 9.37 -3.73
N LEU A 117 -6.50 9.65 -4.66
CA LEU A 117 -5.72 10.89 -4.75
C LEU A 117 -6.25 11.84 -5.85
N GLY A 118 -7.40 11.56 -6.46
CA GLY A 118 -7.94 12.34 -7.57
C GLY A 118 -8.24 13.79 -7.21
N GLY A 119 -8.79 14.04 -6.02
CA GLY A 119 -9.00 15.40 -5.50
C GLY A 119 -7.70 16.20 -5.37
N LEU A 120 -6.65 15.56 -4.82
CA LEU A 120 -5.31 16.15 -4.71
C LEU A 120 -4.71 16.42 -6.09
N ALA A 121 -4.85 15.47 -7.02
CA ALA A 121 -4.37 15.64 -8.40
C ALA A 121 -5.01 16.83 -9.09
N HIS A 122 -6.33 16.97 -8.97
CA HIS A 122 -7.07 18.11 -9.50
C HIS A 122 -6.62 19.43 -8.88
N ALA A 123 -6.46 19.48 -7.55
CA ALA A 123 -5.99 20.67 -6.84
C ALA A 123 -4.57 21.10 -7.25
N LEU A 124 -3.68 20.14 -7.53
CA LEU A 124 -2.33 20.42 -8.03
C LEU A 124 -2.34 20.90 -9.49
N VAL A 125 -3.17 20.31 -10.35
CA VAL A 125 -3.32 20.77 -11.73
C VAL A 125 -3.88 22.19 -11.80
N ASP A 126 -4.84 22.54 -10.95
CA ASP A 126 -5.36 23.92 -10.86
C ASP A 126 -4.28 24.93 -10.42
N ARG A 127 -3.23 24.45 -9.75
CA ARG A 127 -2.06 25.23 -9.34
C ARG A 127 -0.93 25.19 -10.39
N GLY A 128 -1.22 24.70 -11.59
CA GLY A 128 -0.30 24.70 -12.72
C GLY A 128 0.67 23.52 -12.79
N CYS A 129 0.46 22.46 -12.01
CA CYS A 129 1.30 21.27 -12.08
C CYS A 129 0.94 20.35 -13.25
N ARG A 130 1.95 19.66 -13.79
CA ARG A 130 1.77 18.46 -14.60
C ARG A 130 1.69 17.26 -13.66
N VAL A 131 0.53 16.62 -13.56
CA VAL A 131 0.31 15.54 -12.59
C VAL A 131 0.19 14.19 -13.30
N MET A 132 0.90 13.19 -12.77
CA MET A 132 0.77 11.78 -13.16
C MET A 132 0.35 10.94 -11.96
N LEU A 133 -0.56 10.00 -12.19
CA LEU A 133 -0.91 8.92 -11.27
C LEU A 133 -1.00 7.60 -12.03
N PHE A 134 -0.87 6.50 -11.34
CA PHE A 134 -1.06 5.18 -11.91
C PHE A 134 -1.65 4.23 -10.87
N ASP A 135 -2.41 3.24 -11.32
CA ASP A 135 -2.87 2.17 -10.44
C ASP A 135 -1.71 1.19 -10.18
N LEU A 136 -1.38 0.93 -8.92
CA LEU A 136 -0.42 -0.09 -8.51
C LEU A 136 -0.84 -1.46 -9.06
N PHE A 137 0.12 -2.34 -9.36
CA PHE A 137 -0.18 -3.67 -9.90
C PHE A 137 -1.24 -4.41 -9.06
N GLY A 138 -2.27 -4.94 -9.71
CA GLY A 138 -3.39 -5.59 -9.04
C GLY A 138 -4.37 -4.64 -8.35
N ARG A 139 -4.34 -3.34 -8.64
CA ARG A 139 -5.33 -2.37 -8.17
C ARG A 139 -5.95 -1.68 -9.38
N GLY A 140 -7.18 -1.18 -9.20
CA GLY A 140 -7.89 -0.45 -10.25
C GLY A 140 -7.89 -1.19 -11.59
N TYR A 141 -7.30 -0.57 -12.61
CA TYR A 141 -7.23 -1.12 -13.97
C TYR A 141 -5.85 -1.69 -14.35
N SER A 142 -4.90 -1.81 -13.41
CA SER A 142 -3.59 -2.43 -13.65
C SER A 142 -3.61 -3.93 -13.41
N ASP A 143 -3.05 -4.71 -14.32
CA ASP A 143 -2.88 -6.17 -14.15
C ASP A 143 -2.01 -6.51 -12.93
N CYS A 144 -1.97 -7.77 -12.50
CA CYS A 144 -1.16 -8.22 -11.38
C CYS A 144 -0.19 -9.34 -11.80
N PRO A 145 1.14 -9.12 -11.78
CA PRO A 145 2.10 -10.21 -11.89
C PRO A 145 2.05 -11.02 -10.59
N SER A 146 1.70 -12.29 -10.70
CA SER A 146 1.39 -13.19 -9.57
C SER A 146 2.51 -14.16 -9.22
N ASP A 147 3.53 -14.23 -10.07
CA ASP A 147 4.73 -15.04 -9.95
C ASP A 147 5.87 -14.35 -9.18
N ILE A 148 5.75 -13.04 -8.93
CA ILE A 148 6.74 -12.23 -8.23
C ILE A 148 6.14 -11.47 -7.03
N PRO A 149 6.93 -11.18 -5.99
CA PRO A 149 6.45 -10.45 -4.82
C PRO A 149 6.18 -8.97 -5.13
N GLN A 150 5.15 -8.42 -4.47
CA GLN A 150 4.85 -6.99 -4.44
C GLN A 150 5.81 -6.28 -3.47
N ASP A 151 7.05 -6.06 -3.91
CA ASP A 151 8.15 -5.52 -3.13
C ASP A 151 8.71 -4.20 -3.70
N ASN A 152 9.73 -3.63 -3.04
CA ASN A 152 10.38 -2.38 -3.45
C ASN A 152 10.88 -2.40 -4.90
N ARG A 153 11.33 -3.56 -5.41
CA ARG A 153 11.85 -3.69 -6.77
C ARG A 153 10.72 -3.62 -7.78
N LEU A 154 9.63 -4.34 -7.53
CA LEU A 154 8.47 -4.31 -8.40
C LEU A 154 7.83 -2.92 -8.43
N PHE A 155 7.64 -2.30 -7.27
CA PHE A 155 7.05 -0.96 -7.20
C PHE A 155 7.94 0.13 -7.83
N SER A 156 9.25 0.06 -7.63
CA SER A 156 10.19 1.00 -8.30
C SER A 156 10.17 0.81 -9.81
N THR A 157 10.10 -0.44 -10.27
CA THR A 157 9.97 -0.77 -11.70
C THR A 157 8.66 -0.19 -12.25
N GLN A 158 7.56 -0.30 -11.50
CA GLN A 158 6.27 0.24 -11.92
C GLN A 158 6.30 1.77 -12.07
N ILE A 159 6.94 2.49 -11.13
CA ILE A 159 7.16 3.94 -11.24
C ILE A 159 7.90 4.24 -12.55
N LEU A 160 9.01 3.57 -12.82
CA LEU A 160 9.81 3.82 -14.02
C LEU A 160 9.04 3.51 -15.32
N LEU A 161 8.21 2.46 -15.33
CA LEU A 161 7.33 2.12 -16.45
C LEU A 161 6.22 3.16 -16.68
N ALA A 162 5.65 3.71 -15.60
CA ALA A 162 4.67 4.79 -15.70
C ALA A 162 5.32 6.06 -16.27
N LEU A 163 6.47 6.46 -15.73
CA LEU A 163 7.23 7.62 -16.20
C LEU A 163 7.66 7.50 -17.67
N SER A 164 8.13 6.32 -18.10
CA SER A 164 8.58 6.10 -19.48
C SER A 164 7.44 6.09 -20.51
N SER A 165 6.20 5.95 -20.06
CA SER A 165 5.03 5.96 -20.94
C SER A 165 4.52 7.35 -21.32
N SER A 166 5.06 8.39 -20.69
CA SER A 166 4.71 9.79 -20.97
C SER A 166 5.33 10.27 -22.28
N SER A 167 4.63 11.14 -23.01
CA SER A 167 5.21 11.88 -24.15
C SER A 167 6.23 12.94 -23.70
N LEU A 168 6.10 13.43 -22.46
CA LEU A 168 7.03 14.36 -21.82
C LEU A 168 8.18 13.58 -21.17
N SER A 169 9.37 14.19 -21.16
CA SER A 169 10.53 13.63 -20.45
C SER A 169 10.40 13.83 -18.94
N TRP A 170 10.17 12.76 -18.18
CA TRP A 170 10.14 12.79 -16.70
C TRP A 170 11.49 12.44 -16.06
N THR A 171 12.42 11.87 -16.82
CA THR A 171 13.72 11.41 -16.33
C THR A 171 14.84 11.86 -17.27
N GLY A 172 16.07 11.85 -16.77
CA GLY A 172 17.25 12.26 -17.54
C GLY A 172 17.55 13.76 -17.49
N ALA A 173 18.65 14.15 -18.14
CA ALA A 173 19.14 15.53 -18.14
C ALA A 173 18.11 16.46 -18.81
N GLY A 174 17.80 17.58 -18.15
CA GLY A 174 16.83 18.56 -18.66
C GLY A 174 15.35 18.19 -18.46
N SER A 175 15.03 17.06 -17.83
CA SER A 175 13.63 16.69 -17.50
C SER A 175 12.96 17.60 -16.46
N GLY A 176 13.74 18.43 -15.76
CA GLY A 176 13.24 19.27 -14.66
C GLY A 176 12.99 18.51 -13.36
N ARG A 177 13.27 17.19 -13.31
CA ARG A 177 12.93 16.29 -12.19
C ARG A 177 11.43 16.32 -11.86
N PHE A 178 11.03 15.62 -10.81
CA PHE A 178 9.63 15.66 -10.36
C PHE A 178 9.50 15.58 -8.84
N CYS A 179 8.40 16.10 -8.33
CA CYS A 179 7.96 15.88 -6.96
C CYS A 179 7.32 14.50 -6.85
N LEU A 180 7.79 13.66 -5.93
CA LEU A 180 7.20 12.36 -5.67
C LEU A 180 6.34 12.43 -4.41
N VAL A 181 5.04 12.18 -4.56
CA VAL A 181 4.07 12.15 -3.46
C VAL A 181 3.58 10.72 -3.25
N GLY A 182 3.75 10.18 -2.05
CA GLY A 182 3.31 8.83 -1.71
C GLY A 182 2.32 8.82 -0.55
N TYR A 183 1.17 8.15 -0.72
CA TYR A 183 0.16 7.97 0.32
C TYR A 183 0.18 6.57 0.91
N SER A 184 0.23 6.43 2.24
CA SER A 184 0.19 5.13 2.93
C SER A 184 1.29 4.19 2.42
N LEU A 185 0.96 3.02 1.88
CA LEU A 185 1.90 2.14 1.16
C LEU A 185 2.70 2.91 0.10
N GLY A 186 2.04 3.80 -0.65
CA GLY A 186 2.68 4.69 -1.63
C GLY A 186 3.75 5.58 -1.01
N GLY A 187 3.61 5.96 0.27
CA GLY A 187 4.65 6.67 1.02
C GLY A 187 5.88 5.81 1.30
N GLY A 188 5.67 4.55 1.68
CA GLY A 188 6.76 3.57 1.82
C GLY A 188 7.47 3.29 0.49
N ILE A 189 6.69 3.16 -0.60
CA ILE A 189 7.21 3.03 -1.96
C ILE A 189 8.02 4.27 -2.35
N ALA A 190 7.50 5.46 -2.11
CA ALA A 190 8.14 6.72 -2.45
C ALA A 190 9.47 6.93 -1.70
N ALA A 191 9.48 6.65 -0.39
CA ALA A 191 10.71 6.69 0.41
C ALA A 191 11.74 5.67 -0.08
N SER A 192 11.30 4.45 -0.42
CA SER A 192 12.20 3.44 -0.99
C SER A 192 12.74 3.85 -2.36
N PHE A 193 11.91 4.43 -3.23
CA PHE A 193 12.34 4.92 -4.53
C PHE A 193 13.37 6.05 -4.38
N ALA A 194 13.09 7.02 -3.52
CA ALA A 194 13.99 8.14 -3.22
C ALA A 194 15.35 7.69 -2.67
N ALA A 195 15.40 6.59 -1.92
CA ALA A 195 16.67 6.06 -1.38
C ALA A 195 17.63 5.52 -2.46
N TYR A 196 17.12 5.17 -3.65
CA TYR A 196 17.91 4.58 -4.75
C TYR A 196 17.94 5.44 -6.02
N PHE A 197 16.93 6.28 -6.22
CA PHE A 197 16.79 7.15 -7.40
C PHE A 197 16.60 8.63 -7.03
N PRO A 198 17.34 9.20 -6.06
CA PRO A 198 17.15 10.58 -5.64
C PRO A 198 17.42 11.60 -6.76
N GLN A 199 18.23 11.23 -7.76
CA GLN A 199 18.57 12.08 -8.90
C GLN A 199 17.37 12.48 -9.78
N PHE A 200 16.27 11.73 -9.69
CA PHE A 200 15.05 12.03 -10.45
C PHE A 200 14.10 12.97 -9.70
N LEU A 201 14.37 13.28 -8.44
CA LEU A 201 13.42 13.96 -7.57
C LEU A 201 13.82 15.42 -7.33
N SER A 202 12.84 16.32 -7.39
CA SER A 202 12.97 17.71 -6.90
C SER A 202 12.57 17.81 -5.43
N SER A 203 11.64 16.97 -4.99
CA SER A 203 11.08 16.94 -3.65
C SER A 203 10.41 15.60 -3.37
N LEU A 204 10.28 15.26 -2.09
CA LEU A 204 9.63 14.04 -1.61
C LEU A 204 8.56 14.41 -0.58
N VAL A 205 7.30 14.04 -0.86
CA VAL A 205 6.17 14.25 0.04
C VAL A 205 5.55 12.92 0.45
N LEU A 206 5.46 12.68 1.75
CA LEU A 206 4.98 11.44 2.31
C LEU A 206 3.70 11.70 3.12
N LEU A 207 2.56 11.22 2.62
CA LEU A 207 1.25 11.38 3.24
C LEU A 207 0.90 10.12 4.04
N ALA A 208 0.83 10.22 5.37
CA ALA A 208 0.68 9.10 6.30
C ALA A 208 1.49 7.87 5.86
N PRO A 209 2.83 7.96 5.73
CA PRO A 209 3.60 6.92 5.08
C PRO A 209 3.66 5.64 5.91
N ALA A 210 3.48 4.51 5.22
CA ALA A 210 3.96 3.23 5.70
C ALA A 210 5.50 3.15 5.63
N GLY A 211 6.07 2.01 6.00
CA GLY A 211 7.51 1.74 5.95
C GLY A 211 8.18 1.84 7.31
N LEU A 212 7.67 2.68 8.21
CA LEU A 212 8.15 2.76 9.60
C LEU A 212 7.11 2.26 10.62
N ILE A 213 6.12 1.49 10.16
CA ILE A 213 5.14 0.86 11.05
C ILE A 213 5.85 -0.20 11.90
N ARG A 214 5.78 -0.05 13.23
CA ARG A 214 6.42 -0.98 14.16
C ARG A 214 5.78 -2.36 14.09
N ASP A 215 6.60 -3.39 14.01
CA ASP A 215 6.15 -4.78 13.95
C ASP A 215 5.32 -5.22 15.17
N SER A 216 5.45 -4.54 16.31
CA SER A 216 4.68 -4.76 17.53
C SER A 216 3.19 -4.38 17.40
N GLN A 217 2.87 -3.51 16.45
CA GLN A 217 1.49 -3.11 16.14
C GLN A 217 0.74 -4.22 15.40
N ILE A 218 1.44 -5.10 14.69
CA ILE A 218 0.82 -6.22 13.98
C ILE A 218 0.52 -7.36 14.94
N SER A 219 -0.77 -7.71 15.04
CA SER A 219 -1.22 -8.85 15.85
C SER A 219 -0.67 -10.20 15.35
N PHE A 220 -0.56 -11.19 16.25
CA PHE A 220 -0.15 -12.56 15.88
C PHE A 220 -1.08 -13.20 14.84
N GLN A 221 -2.39 -12.93 14.91
CA GLN A 221 -3.37 -13.40 13.91
C GLN A 221 -3.07 -12.83 12.52
N SER A 222 -2.64 -11.57 12.45
CA SER A 222 -2.21 -10.93 11.21
C SER A 222 -0.92 -11.55 10.68
N ARG A 223 0.06 -11.85 11.55
CA ARG A 223 1.26 -12.60 11.17
C ARG A 223 0.91 -13.98 10.61
N LEU A 224 -0.08 -14.67 11.18
CA LEU A 224 -0.57 -15.96 10.70
C LEU A 224 -1.26 -15.84 9.34
N LEU A 225 -2.12 -14.82 9.15
CA LEU A 225 -2.78 -14.51 7.86
C LEU A 225 -1.78 -14.11 6.76
N TYR A 226 -0.54 -13.79 7.09
CA TYR A 226 0.50 -13.49 6.10
C TYR A 226 1.61 -14.54 6.04
N SER A 227 1.56 -15.56 6.90
CA SER A 227 2.53 -16.65 6.90
C SER A 227 2.30 -17.58 5.70
N ARG A 228 3.36 -17.92 4.98
CA ARG A 228 3.31 -18.97 3.95
C ARG A 228 3.34 -20.34 4.63
N GLY A 229 2.47 -21.26 4.20
CA GLY A 229 2.61 -22.70 4.46
C GLY A 229 1.79 -23.28 5.62
N LEU A 230 1.16 -22.45 6.48
CA LEU A 230 0.26 -22.95 7.54
C LEU A 230 -1.20 -23.08 7.07
N VAL A 231 -1.68 -22.11 6.28
CA VAL A 231 -3.02 -22.11 5.69
C VAL A 231 -2.89 -22.16 4.16
N PRO A 232 -3.65 -23.01 3.45
CA PRO A 232 -3.66 -23.02 1.99
C PRO A 232 -4.02 -21.63 1.42
N GLU A 233 -3.26 -21.16 0.42
CA GLU A 233 -3.40 -19.79 -0.14
C GLU A 233 -4.82 -19.50 -0.65
N ARG A 234 -5.54 -20.50 -1.20
CA ARG A 234 -6.93 -20.34 -1.64
C ARG A 234 -7.89 -20.02 -0.48
N VAL A 235 -7.71 -20.69 0.66
CA VAL A 235 -8.53 -20.46 1.86
C VAL A 235 -8.23 -19.08 2.44
N LEU A 236 -6.95 -18.74 2.52
CA LEU A 236 -6.52 -17.45 3.02
C LEU A 236 -7.01 -16.30 2.14
N GLY A 237 -6.88 -16.42 0.82
CA GLY A 237 -7.41 -15.46 -0.14
C GLY A 237 -8.92 -15.29 -0.02
N PHE A 238 -9.67 -16.39 0.16
CA PHE A 238 -11.11 -16.32 0.40
C PHE A 238 -11.45 -15.52 1.68
N LEU A 239 -10.77 -15.79 2.80
CA LEU A 239 -10.98 -15.08 4.07
C LEU A 239 -10.67 -13.59 3.95
N VAL A 240 -9.53 -13.24 3.35
CA VAL A 240 -9.11 -11.85 3.11
C VAL A 240 -10.10 -11.14 2.17
N GLY A 241 -10.49 -11.77 1.07
CA GLY A 241 -11.47 -11.21 0.12
C GLY A 241 -12.87 -11.03 0.72
N ARG A 242 -13.30 -11.89 1.65
CA ARG A 242 -14.55 -11.72 2.40
C ARG A 242 -14.47 -10.52 3.33
N ARG A 243 -13.32 -10.27 3.98
CA ARG A 243 -13.13 -9.12 4.87
C ARG A 243 -13.06 -7.80 4.11
N LEU A 244 -12.32 -7.77 3.00
CA LEU A 244 -12.23 -6.61 2.09
C LEU A 244 -13.62 -6.17 1.61
N ARG A 245 -14.52 -7.13 1.32
CA ARG A 245 -15.93 -6.86 0.97
C ARG A 245 -16.77 -6.31 2.12
N ALA A 246 -16.42 -6.58 3.37
CA ALA A 246 -17.21 -6.16 4.52
C ALA A 246 -17.07 -4.66 4.85
N GLY A 247 -16.13 -3.94 4.20
CA GLY A 247 -16.00 -2.49 4.33
C GLY A 247 -15.47 -2.00 5.69
N PRO A 248 -15.48 -0.67 5.92
CA PRO A 248 -15.01 -0.07 7.16
C PRO A 248 -15.86 -0.50 8.37
N LEU A 249 -15.23 -0.62 9.53
CA LEU A 249 -15.94 -0.92 10.77
C LEU A 249 -16.74 0.31 11.19
N THR A 250 -18.01 0.12 11.56
CA THR A 250 -18.93 1.19 11.96
C THR A 250 -18.61 1.81 13.33
N THR A 251 -17.59 1.32 14.04
CA THR A 251 -17.17 1.80 15.36
C THR A 251 -15.65 1.90 15.45
N PRO A 252 -15.07 3.08 15.76
CA PRO A 252 -13.65 3.20 16.05
C PRO A 252 -13.28 2.33 17.25
N LYS A 253 -12.21 1.53 17.15
CA LYS A 253 -11.71 0.79 18.31
C LYS A 253 -10.88 1.72 19.22
N PRO A 254 -10.88 1.49 20.54
CA PRO A 254 -10.10 2.30 21.48
C PRO A 254 -8.59 2.16 21.25
N LYS A 255 -7.86 3.28 21.41
CA LYS A 255 -6.42 3.53 21.14
C LYS A 255 -5.40 2.56 21.81
N ALA A 256 -5.84 1.55 22.56
CA ALA A 256 -4.98 0.69 23.38
C ALA A 256 -4.88 -0.78 22.89
N ARG A 257 -5.46 -1.13 21.74
CA ARG A 257 -5.46 -2.52 21.22
C ARG A 257 -4.56 -2.63 19.99
N LYS A 258 -3.72 -3.67 19.91
CA LYS A 258 -2.89 -3.98 18.73
C LYS A 258 -3.77 -4.05 17.48
N LEU A 259 -3.34 -3.37 16.41
CA LEU A 259 -4.00 -3.39 15.12
C LEU A 259 -3.99 -4.83 14.58
N THR A 260 -5.18 -5.36 14.36
CA THR A 260 -5.30 -6.54 13.51
C THR A 260 -5.24 -6.07 12.04
N ALA A 261 -4.81 -6.94 11.14
CA ALA A 261 -4.95 -6.80 9.70
C ALA A 261 -6.40 -6.43 9.31
N GLU A 262 -7.37 -6.91 10.08
CA GLU A 262 -8.79 -6.63 9.91
C GLU A 262 -9.17 -5.20 10.32
N ASP A 263 -8.42 -4.59 11.24
CA ASP A 263 -8.62 -3.22 11.74
C ASP A 263 -7.89 -2.22 10.85
N ALA A 264 -6.62 -2.48 10.51
CA ALA A 264 -5.85 -1.65 9.57
C ALA A 264 -6.59 -1.51 8.23
N LEU A 265 -7.22 -2.59 7.76
CA LEU A 265 -7.98 -2.58 6.51
C LEU A 265 -9.27 -1.75 6.57
N ALA A 266 -9.94 -1.70 7.73
CA ALA A 266 -11.15 -0.91 7.93
C ALA A 266 -10.85 0.56 8.23
N GLU A 267 -9.71 0.83 8.86
CA GLU A 267 -9.27 2.18 9.23
C GLU A 267 -8.60 2.92 8.07
N GLU A 268 -8.12 2.22 7.03
CA GLU A 268 -7.67 2.86 5.78
C GLU A 268 -8.83 3.40 4.92
N LEU A 269 -10.07 2.91 5.12
CA LEU A 269 -11.23 3.37 4.37
C LEU A 269 -11.87 4.57 5.09
N PRO A 270 -12.25 5.64 4.35
CA PRO A 270 -12.92 6.78 4.95
C PRO A 270 -14.25 6.34 5.57
N THR A 271 -14.61 6.96 6.69
CA THR A 271 -15.97 6.83 7.24
C THR A 271 -17.01 7.30 6.22
N GLN A 272 -18.25 6.82 6.31
CA GLN A 272 -19.30 7.22 5.36
C GLN A 272 -19.51 8.74 5.30
N GLY A 273 -19.37 9.44 6.43
CA GLY A 273 -19.43 10.91 6.48
C GLY A 273 -18.25 11.58 5.76
N ALA A 274 -17.03 11.04 5.90
CA ALA A 274 -15.86 11.54 5.18
C ALA A 274 -15.97 11.30 3.66
N ALA A 275 -16.53 10.16 3.25
CA ALA A 275 -16.72 9.82 1.83
C ALA A 275 -17.66 10.80 1.09
N GLN A 276 -18.64 11.40 1.78
CA GLN A 276 -19.55 12.38 1.17
C GLN A 276 -18.89 13.74 0.87
N VAL A 277 -17.73 14.02 1.48
CA VAL A 277 -16.97 15.27 1.29
C VAL A 277 -15.90 15.12 0.18
N GLN A 278 -15.65 13.89 -0.27
CA GLN A 278 -14.61 13.62 -1.26
C GLN A 278 -15.05 14.05 -2.67
N GLN A 279 -14.30 14.98 -3.27
CA GLN A 279 -14.39 15.26 -4.71
C GLN A 279 -13.22 14.57 -5.43
N LEU A 280 -13.37 13.27 -5.71
CA LEU A 280 -12.30 12.45 -6.30
C LEU A 280 -12.20 12.60 -7.81
N SER A 281 -13.34 12.79 -8.49
CA SER A 281 -13.43 13.03 -9.93
C SER A 281 -14.30 14.26 -10.17
N ARG A 282 -13.91 15.10 -11.14
CA ARG A 282 -14.75 16.21 -11.60
C ARG A 282 -15.87 15.76 -12.53
N THR A 283 -15.67 14.66 -13.24
CA THR A 283 -16.63 14.11 -14.20
C THR A 283 -17.70 13.27 -13.50
N TYR A 284 -17.31 12.55 -12.44
CA TYR A 284 -18.13 11.54 -11.80
C TYR A 284 -18.26 11.80 -10.29
N SER A 285 -19.29 12.56 -9.90
CA SER A 285 -19.51 12.95 -8.50
C SER A 285 -19.92 11.78 -7.59
N HIS A 286 -20.38 10.65 -8.14
CA HIS A 286 -20.76 9.46 -7.38
C HIS A 286 -19.55 8.61 -6.95
N VAL A 287 -18.38 8.83 -7.56
CA VAL A 287 -17.18 8.05 -7.29
C VAL A 287 -16.64 8.37 -5.91
N ASN A 288 -16.51 7.33 -5.08
CA ASN A 288 -15.98 7.40 -3.73
C ASN A 288 -15.06 6.21 -3.44
N VAL A 289 -14.14 6.36 -2.48
CA VAL A 289 -13.15 5.33 -2.17
C VAL A 289 -13.80 4.00 -1.74
N PRO A 290 -14.76 3.95 -0.79
CA PRO A 290 -15.36 2.69 -0.37
C PRO A 290 -15.99 1.88 -1.52
N SER A 291 -16.77 2.52 -2.40
CA SER A 291 -17.41 1.85 -3.53
C SER A 291 -16.38 1.34 -4.55
N ALA A 292 -15.34 2.11 -4.85
CA ALA A 292 -14.27 1.68 -5.76
C ALA A 292 -13.50 0.47 -5.20
N VAL A 293 -13.23 0.45 -3.89
CA VAL A 293 -12.57 -0.68 -3.21
C VAL A 293 -13.47 -1.91 -3.19
N GLN A 294 -14.75 -1.76 -2.90
CA GLN A 294 -15.68 -2.89 -2.94
C GLN A 294 -15.78 -3.49 -4.34
N TRP A 295 -15.82 -2.64 -5.37
CA TRP A 295 -15.87 -3.05 -6.77
C TRP A 295 -14.64 -3.84 -7.20
N GLN A 296 -13.42 -3.36 -6.93
CA GLN A 296 -12.20 -4.11 -7.32
C GLN A 296 -12.08 -5.46 -6.59
N VAL A 297 -12.62 -5.61 -5.37
CA VAL A 297 -12.61 -6.92 -4.67
C VAL A 297 -13.48 -7.94 -5.40
N GLY A 298 -14.57 -7.49 -6.04
CA GLY A 298 -15.45 -8.35 -6.83
C GLY A 298 -14.91 -8.61 -8.24
N GLU A 299 -14.36 -7.58 -8.88
CA GLU A 299 -14.08 -7.63 -10.32
C GLU A 299 -12.62 -7.93 -10.67
N HIS A 300 -11.67 -7.60 -9.80
CA HIS A 300 -10.24 -7.68 -10.10
C HIS A 300 -9.61 -8.99 -9.61
N ALA A 301 -9.27 -9.87 -10.55
CA ALA A 301 -8.69 -11.18 -10.26
C ALA A 301 -7.39 -11.13 -9.43
N GLY A 302 -6.60 -10.06 -9.59
CA GLY A 302 -5.33 -9.86 -8.91
C GLY A 302 -5.39 -9.14 -7.56
N PHE A 303 -6.51 -8.51 -7.19
CA PHE A 303 -6.52 -7.57 -6.06
C PHE A 303 -6.18 -8.22 -4.71
N VAL A 304 -6.87 -9.32 -4.37
CA VAL A 304 -6.63 -10.02 -3.11
C VAL A 304 -5.19 -10.56 -3.04
N HIS A 305 -4.70 -11.11 -4.16
CA HIS A 305 -3.31 -11.58 -4.26
C HIS A 305 -2.32 -10.43 -4.05
N ALA A 306 -2.49 -9.31 -4.75
CA ALA A 306 -1.60 -8.16 -4.68
C ALA A 306 -1.59 -7.53 -3.27
N PHE A 307 -2.76 -7.43 -2.64
CA PHE A 307 -2.90 -6.99 -1.25
C PHE A 307 -2.10 -7.88 -0.30
N MET A 308 -2.32 -9.20 -0.34
CA MET A 308 -1.62 -10.15 0.52
C MET A 308 -0.10 -10.14 0.28
N SER A 309 0.32 -10.09 -0.98
CA SER A 309 1.72 -10.01 -1.37
C SER A 309 2.37 -8.72 -0.85
N SER A 310 1.66 -7.58 -0.90
CA SER A 310 2.14 -6.29 -0.39
C SER A 310 2.29 -6.30 1.14
N MET A 311 1.34 -6.91 1.87
CA MET A 311 1.48 -7.08 3.32
C MET A 311 2.71 -7.91 3.70
N ARG A 312 3.00 -8.95 2.91
CA ARG A 312 4.13 -9.85 3.13
C ARG A 312 5.48 -9.25 2.73
N HIS A 313 5.54 -8.52 1.63
CA HIS A 313 6.81 -8.16 0.97
C HIS A 313 7.00 -6.66 0.75
N GLY A 314 5.94 -5.87 0.82
CA GLY A 314 5.96 -4.44 0.53
C GLY A 314 6.62 -3.59 1.63
N PRO A 315 6.91 -2.31 1.31
CA PRO A 315 7.53 -1.34 2.21
C PRO A 315 6.57 -0.82 3.28
N ILE A 316 6.15 -1.71 4.17
CA ILE A 316 5.16 -1.39 5.21
C ILE A 316 5.81 -1.36 6.59
N LEU A 317 6.60 -2.38 6.92
CA LEU A 317 7.10 -2.59 8.28
C LEU A 317 8.51 -2.05 8.47
N GLN A 318 8.72 -1.44 9.64
CA GLN A 318 9.98 -0.86 10.05
C GLN A 318 11.12 -1.87 9.97
N GLN A 319 10.93 -3.11 10.46
CA GLN A 319 11.99 -4.12 10.42
C GLN A 319 12.54 -4.37 9.01
N ARG A 320 11.70 -4.25 7.97
CA ARG A 320 12.12 -4.47 6.57
C ARG A 320 12.66 -3.21 5.88
N GLN A 321 12.26 -2.02 6.34
CA GLN A 321 12.49 -0.79 5.61
C GLN A 321 13.43 0.19 6.32
N ARG A 322 13.78 -0.05 7.59
CA ARG A 322 14.62 0.84 8.39
C ARG A 322 15.93 1.19 7.68
N GLU A 323 16.64 0.20 7.16
CA GLU A 323 17.91 0.41 6.44
C GLU A 323 17.73 1.26 5.17
N THR A 324 16.60 1.07 4.46
CA THR A 324 16.28 1.85 3.25
C THR A 324 16.02 3.32 3.60
N TRP A 325 15.29 3.59 4.70
CA TRP A 325 15.10 4.95 5.19
C TRP A 325 16.40 5.58 5.71
N GLU A 326 17.25 4.82 6.40
CA GLU A 326 18.57 5.29 6.86
C GLU A 326 19.54 5.55 5.71
N ARG A 327 19.41 4.80 4.61
CA ARG A 327 20.11 5.10 3.35
C ARG A 327 19.68 6.46 2.80
N LEU A 328 18.39 6.74 2.74
CA LEU A 328 17.88 8.06 2.34
C LEU A 328 18.39 9.17 3.28
N GLY A 329 18.34 8.95 4.60
CA GLY A 329 18.89 9.90 5.59
C GLY A 329 20.38 10.20 5.39
N ARG A 330 21.20 9.19 5.08
CA ARG A 330 22.62 9.38 4.75
C ARG A 330 22.82 10.22 3.50
N TYR A 331 22.01 9.99 2.46
CA TYR A 331 22.04 10.81 1.24
C TYR A 331 21.68 12.28 1.53
N LEU A 332 20.61 12.52 2.30
CA LEU A 332 20.20 13.89 2.68
C LEU A 332 21.25 14.60 3.53
N SER A 333 21.91 13.87 4.46
CA SER A 333 23.04 14.41 5.23
C SER A 333 24.23 14.79 4.35
N ALA A 334 24.52 14.01 3.30
CA ALA A 334 25.56 14.37 2.35
C ALA A 334 25.18 15.64 1.56
N GLN A 335 23.94 15.71 1.08
CA GLN A 335 23.41 16.88 0.37
C GLN A 335 23.49 18.16 1.21
N LYS A 336 23.14 18.10 2.51
CA LYS A 336 23.16 19.29 3.39
C LYS A 336 24.51 19.99 3.45
N ASN A 337 25.62 19.28 3.23
CA ASN A 337 26.97 19.85 3.26
C ASN A 337 27.39 20.49 1.93
N LEU A 338 26.55 20.43 0.90
CA LEU A 338 26.81 20.96 -0.43
C LEU A 338 26.12 22.32 -0.65
N PRO A 339 26.66 23.18 -1.52
CA PRO A 339 25.96 24.36 -2.03
C PRO A 339 24.58 24.01 -2.63
N ILE A 340 23.64 24.95 -2.58
CA ILE A 340 22.23 24.74 -3.00
C ILE A 340 22.14 24.30 -4.47
N ASP A 341 22.94 24.91 -5.34
CA ASP A 341 23.02 24.58 -6.76
C ASP A 341 23.51 23.15 -6.99
N GLU A 342 24.51 22.69 -6.22
CA GLU A 342 25.02 21.32 -6.29
C GLU A 342 24.01 20.31 -5.72
N GLN A 343 23.32 20.64 -4.62
CA GLN A 343 22.21 19.83 -4.11
C GLN A 343 21.15 19.63 -5.19
N CYS A 344 20.72 20.72 -5.80
CA CYS A 344 19.79 20.72 -6.90
C CYS A 344 20.33 19.92 -8.09
N LEU A 345 21.62 19.94 -8.43
CA LEU A 345 22.17 19.13 -9.52
C LEU A 345 22.19 17.62 -9.21
N ASN A 346 22.42 17.25 -7.96
CA ASN A 346 22.48 15.85 -7.53
C ASN A 346 21.10 15.17 -7.48
N GLY A 347 20.02 15.93 -7.33
CA GLY A 347 18.67 15.39 -7.19
C GLY A 347 17.93 16.01 -6.02
N LEU A 348 17.31 15.15 -5.21
CA LEU A 348 16.56 15.53 -4.01
C LEU A 348 17.42 16.38 -3.06
N PRO A 349 17.07 17.65 -2.80
CA PRO A 349 17.76 18.47 -1.81
C PRO A 349 17.45 18.04 -0.37
N SER A 350 18.33 18.39 0.56
CA SER A 350 18.24 17.95 1.97
C SER A 350 17.04 18.51 2.73
N ASP A 351 16.52 19.66 2.32
CA ASP A 351 15.39 20.37 2.94
C ASP A 351 14.04 20.08 2.25
N LYS A 352 14.03 19.23 1.21
CA LYS A 352 12.86 18.99 0.34
C LYS A 352 12.14 17.66 0.64
N VAL A 353 12.17 17.23 1.91
CA VAL A 353 11.39 16.08 2.40
C VAL A 353 10.33 16.54 3.39
N LEU A 354 9.07 16.26 3.07
CA LEU A 354 7.91 16.65 3.85
C LEU A 354 7.06 15.44 4.21
N ILE A 355 6.78 15.27 5.49
CA ILE A 355 5.92 14.20 6.01
C ILE A 355 4.65 14.82 6.58
N MET A 356 3.49 14.34 6.15
CA MET A 356 2.18 14.78 6.61
C MET A 356 1.45 13.64 7.29
N CYS A 357 0.81 13.87 8.44
CA CYS A 357 -0.05 12.86 9.05
C CYS A 357 -1.27 13.44 9.77
N GLY A 358 -2.29 12.60 9.93
CA GLY A 358 -3.48 12.92 10.71
C GLY A 358 -3.24 12.76 12.21
N ASP A 359 -3.77 13.68 13.02
CA ASP A 359 -3.73 13.61 14.48
C ASP A 359 -4.54 12.43 15.05
N HIS A 360 -5.54 11.97 14.30
CA HIS A 360 -6.42 10.87 14.66
C HIS A 360 -6.19 9.62 13.82
N ASP A 361 -5.08 9.57 13.08
CA ASP A 361 -4.72 8.41 12.28
C ASP A 361 -4.44 7.19 13.18
N ALA A 362 -5.27 6.17 13.03
CA ALA A 362 -5.20 4.93 13.80
C ALA A 362 -4.24 3.90 13.16
N VAL A 363 -3.93 4.05 11.86
CA VAL A 363 -3.01 3.17 11.12
C VAL A 363 -1.57 3.67 11.27
N ILE A 364 -1.36 4.98 11.06
CA ILE A 364 -0.06 5.64 11.13
C ILE A 364 -0.01 6.56 12.35
N VAL A 365 0.40 5.98 13.46
CA VAL A 365 0.41 6.68 14.76
C VAL A 365 1.49 7.77 14.77
N LYS A 366 1.08 9.04 14.75
CA LYS A 366 1.97 10.22 14.76
C LYS A 366 3.11 10.13 15.79
N ASN A 367 2.79 9.75 17.03
CA ASN A 367 3.75 9.71 18.13
C ASN A 367 4.82 8.62 17.97
N GLU A 368 4.60 7.66 17.08
CA GLU A 368 5.61 6.66 16.70
C GLU A 368 6.33 7.07 15.42
N LEU A 369 5.58 7.52 14.41
CA LEU A 369 6.14 7.94 13.12
C LEU A 369 7.17 9.06 13.25
N VAL A 370 6.87 10.14 13.98
CA VAL A 370 7.75 11.32 14.07
C VAL A 370 9.15 10.98 14.58
N PRO A 371 9.33 10.32 15.75
CA PRO A 371 10.68 9.97 16.21
C PRO A 371 11.37 8.94 15.30
N ASP A 372 10.64 7.95 14.77
CA ASP A 372 11.23 6.93 13.90
C ASP A 372 11.71 7.52 12.56
N ALA A 373 10.92 8.40 11.95
CA ALA A 373 11.27 9.11 10.72
C ALA A 373 12.39 10.12 10.95
N THR A 374 12.34 10.90 12.04
CA THR A 374 13.41 11.84 12.40
C THR A 374 14.74 11.12 12.58
N SER A 375 14.72 9.97 13.26
CA SER A 375 15.91 9.13 13.46
C SER A 375 16.43 8.57 12.13
N ALA A 376 15.57 7.97 11.31
CA ALA A 376 16.00 7.33 10.07
C ALA A 376 16.47 8.35 9.02
N LEU A 377 15.82 9.51 8.92
CA LEU A 377 16.16 10.58 7.98
C LEU A 377 17.19 11.57 8.54
N GLN A 378 17.76 11.31 9.72
CA GLN A 378 18.79 12.15 10.35
C GLN A 378 18.36 13.63 10.53
N GLY A 379 17.07 13.84 10.79
CA GLY A 379 16.49 15.18 11.00
C GLY A 379 16.18 15.96 9.72
N HIS A 380 16.37 15.38 8.53
CA HIS A 380 16.12 16.05 7.23
C HIS A 380 14.67 15.91 6.75
N ALA A 381 13.70 15.94 7.67
CA ALA A 381 12.29 15.89 7.34
C ALA A 381 11.52 16.98 8.07
N SER A 382 10.68 17.70 7.34
CA SER A 382 9.68 18.60 7.90
C SER A 382 8.37 17.86 8.13
N PHE A 383 7.57 18.31 9.10
CA PHE A 383 6.31 17.66 9.46
C PHE A 383 5.13 18.63 9.41
N LYS A 384 3.99 18.17 8.90
CA LYS A 384 2.69 18.86 8.98
C LYS A 384 1.62 17.91 9.51
N PHE A 385 0.69 18.46 10.28
CA PHE A 385 -0.33 17.68 10.98
C PHE A 385 -1.72 18.17 10.64
N PHE A 386 -2.65 17.23 10.48
CA PHE A 386 -4.03 17.52 10.12
C PHE A 386 -4.96 17.01 11.22
N ASN A 387 -5.97 17.80 11.58
CA ASN A 387 -7.06 17.36 12.45
C ASN A 387 -8.02 16.43 11.67
N ALA A 388 -7.54 15.24 11.31
CA ALA A 388 -8.20 14.23 10.47
C ALA A 388 -7.64 12.82 10.74
N GLY A 389 -8.27 11.79 10.18
CA GLY A 389 -7.78 10.41 10.20
C GLY A 389 -6.83 10.10 9.04
N HIS A 390 -6.66 8.80 8.75
CA HIS A 390 -5.80 8.30 7.68
C HIS A 390 -6.24 8.77 6.27
N GLU A 391 -7.52 9.14 6.13
CA GLU A 391 -8.15 9.57 4.90
C GLU A 391 -7.90 11.04 4.52
N PHE A 392 -7.13 11.81 5.33
CA PHE A 392 -6.91 13.24 5.13
C PHE A 392 -6.47 13.64 3.70
N PRO A 393 -5.70 12.85 2.92
CA PRO A 393 -5.32 13.24 1.56
C PRO A 393 -6.51 13.36 0.62
N SER A 394 -7.63 12.71 0.94
CA SER A 394 -8.87 12.72 0.15
C SER A 394 -9.92 13.71 0.67
N THR A 395 -9.79 14.19 1.91
CA THR A 395 -10.77 15.09 2.56
C THR A 395 -10.21 16.50 2.82
N LYS A 396 -8.88 16.64 2.86
CA LYS A 396 -8.12 17.90 3.06
C LYS A 396 -7.21 18.19 1.86
N TYR A 397 -7.57 17.70 0.68
CA TYR A 397 -6.71 17.72 -0.50
C TYR A 397 -6.25 19.13 -0.94
N GLU A 398 -7.06 20.18 -0.72
CA GLU A 398 -6.65 21.56 -1.03
C GLU A 398 -5.50 22.05 -0.16
N GLU A 399 -5.57 21.79 1.14
CA GLU A 399 -4.51 22.15 2.10
C GLU A 399 -3.26 21.29 1.88
N VAL A 400 -3.44 20.00 1.58
CA VAL A 400 -2.34 19.13 1.17
C VAL A 400 -1.66 19.65 -0.09
N ALA A 401 -2.44 20.04 -1.12
CA ALA A 401 -1.91 20.60 -2.37
C ALA A 401 -1.12 21.88 -2.12
N GLN A 402 -1.58 22.75 -1.21
CA GLN A 402 -0.85 23.95 -0.83
C GLN A 402 0.54 23.61 -0.27
N TYR A 403 0.63 22.70 0.70
CA TYR A 403 1.92 22.32 1.26
C TYR A 403 2.83 21.59 0.26
N VAL A 404 2.26 20.84 -0.70
CA VAL A 404 3.02 20.27 -1.81
C VAL A 404 3.62 21.37 -2.70
N MET A 405 2.88 22.45 -2.99
CA MET A 405 3.45 23.59 -3.72
C MET A 405 4.53 24.30 -2.91
N GLU A 406 4.31 24.52 -1.62
CA GLU A 406 5.26 25.20 -0.72
C GLU A 406 6.60 24.47 -0.62
N ILE A 407 6.62 23.13 -0.63
CA ILE A 407 7.89 22.39 -0.61
C ILE A 407 8.55 22.37 -1.99
N MET A 408 7.81 22.50 -3.09
CA MET A 408 8.39 22.47 -4.45
C MET A 408 9.10 23.78 -4.82
N HIS A 409 8.64 24.91 -4.28
CA HIS A 409 9.29 26.23 -4.38
C HIS A 409 10.30 26.42 -3.25
#